data_AF-A0A0T6ZBC4-F1
#
_entry.id   AF-A0A0T6ZBC4-F1
#
_cell.length_a   1.000
_cell.length_b   1.000
_cell.length_c   1.000
_cell.angle_alpha   90.00
_cell.angle_beta   90.00
_cell.angle_gamma   90.00
#
_symmetry.space_group_name_H-M   'P 1'
#
loop_
_entity.id
_entity.type
_entity.pdbx_description
1 polymer ?
#
loop_
_entity_poly.entity_id
_entity_poly.type
_entity_poly.pdbx_seq_one_letter_code
_entity_poly.pdbx_strand_id
1 'polypeptide(L)'
;MPKHPTFAAPKRESAYPDRDLDCQLAIEHAFNAVADHAEAAGWSQREVADALIELAHNHWFALDAKDRMFEEVAGVFIRKLRPSPVH
;
A
#
# COMPACT_ATOMS: atom_id res chain seq x y z
N MET A 1 -20.13 11.20 -13.03
CA MET A 1 -19.25 10.20 -12.41
C MET A 1 -17.90 10.86 -12.16
N PRO A 2 -17.34 10.82 -10.94
CA PRO A 2 -15.97 11.30 -10.74
C PRO A 2 -15.05 10.47 -11.65
N LYS A 3 -14.28 11.16 -12.50
CA LYS A 3 -13.29 10.49 -13.34
C LYS A 3 -12.23 9.89 -12.41
N HIS A 4 -11.93 8.61 -12.58
CA HIS A 4 -10.83 8.00 -11.83
C HIS A 4 -9.53 8.74 -12.16
N PRO A 5 -8.70 9.10 -11.17
CA PRO A 5 -7.39 9.66 -11.43
C PRO A 5 -6.58 8.65 -12.26
N THR A 6 -5.94 9.15 -13.32
CA THR A 6 -5.05 8.36 -14.16
C THR A 6 -3.63 8.57 -13.67
N PHE A 7 -2.94 7.49 -13.31
CA PHE A 7 -1.58 7.53 -12.78
C PHE A 7 -0.58 7.02 -13.82
N ALA A 8 0.62 7.61 -13.85
CA ALA A 8 1.70 7.09 -14.68
C ALA A 8 2.11 5.69 -14.20
N ALA A 9 2.31 4.77 -15.14
CA ALA A 9 2.85 3.45 -14.83
C ALA A 9 4.36 3.55 -14.52
N PRO A 10 4.92 2.59 -13.74
CA PRO A 10 6.37 2.52 -13.55
C PRO A 10 7.11 2.44 -14.89
N LYS A 11 8.29 3.08 -14.97
CA LYS A 11 9.12 3.09 -16.20
C LYS A 11 9.57 1.68 -16.62
N ARG A 12 9.74 0.78 -15.64
CA ARG A 12 10.05 -0.64 -15.82
C ARG A 12 9.58 -1.45 -14.61
N GLU A 13 9.37 -2.75 -14.81
CA GLU A 13 8.87 -3.66 -13.76
C GLU A 13 9.89 -3.87 -12.63
N SER A 14 11.17 -4.00 -12.99
CA SER A 14 12.26 -4.26 -12.04
C SER A 14 12.66 -3.01 -11.23
N ALA A 15 13.42 -3.23 -10.17
CA ALA A 15 13.93 -2.14 -9.33
C ALA A 15 14.76 -1.13 -10.16
N TYR A 16 14.62 0.14 -9.82
CA TYR A 16 15.43 1.23 -10.34
C TYR A 16 15.56 2.34 -9.30
N PRO A 17 16.64 3.14 -9.36
CA PRO A 17 16.99 4.08 -8.28
C PRO A 17 15.83 4.99 -7.86
N ASP A 18 15.08 5.53 -8.83
CA ASP A 18 14.02 6.52 -8.57
C ASP A 18 12.60 5.92 -8.59
N ARG A 19 12.44 4.60 -8.39
CA ARG A 19 11.14 3.94 -8.55
C ARG A 19 10.12 4.39 -7.51
N ASP A 20 10.57 4.61 -6.30
CA ASP A 20 9.78 5.16 -5.20
C ASP A 20 9.40 6.62 -5.46
N LEU A 21 10.36 7.44 -5.92
CA LEU A 21 10.10 8.83 -6.28
C LEU A 21 9.11 8.96 -7.45
N ASP A 22 9.28 8.17 -8.51
CA ASP A 22 8.35 8.14 -9.64
C ASP A 22 6.93 7.76 -9.18
N CYS A 23 6.80 6.83 -8.22
CA CYS A 23 5.52 6.45 -7.65
C CYS A 23 4.89 7.62 -6.87
N GLN A 24 5.68 8.32 -6.05
CA GLN A 24 5.23 9.51 -5.31
C GLN A 24 4.73 10.60 -6.27
N LEU A 25 5.53 10.93 -7.30
CA LEU A 25 5.17 11.92 -8.32
C LEU A 25 3.90 11.54 -9.09
N ALA A 26 3.71 10.24 -9.36
CA ALA A 26 2.52 9.78 -10.05
C ALA A 26 1.24 10.05 -9.25
N ILE A 27 1.28 9.96 -7.91
CA ILE A 27 0.10 10.08 -7.04
C ILE A 27 -0.06 11.45 -6.36
N GLU A 28 0.99 12.27 -6.34
CA GLU A 28 1.06 13.55 -5.59
C GLU A 28 -0.13 14.46 -5.85
N HIS A 29 -0.55 14.62 -7.11
CA HIS A 29 -1.68 15.48 -7.44
C HIS A 29 -3.00 15.00 -6.80
N ALA A 30 -3.25 13.68 -6.82
CA ALA A 30 -4.43 13.12 -6.20
C ALA A 30 -4.35 13.19 -4.66
N PHE A 31 -3.15 13.01 -4.09
CA PHE A 31 -2.92 13.15 -2.67
C PHE A 31 -3.23 14.58 -2.19
N ASN A 32 -2.74 15.59 -2.89
CA ASN A 32 -3.01 17.00 -2.59
C ASN A 32 -4.50 17.33 -2.74
N ALA A 33 -5.19 16.79 -3.76
CA ALA A 33 -6.62 17.00 -3.93
C ALA A 33 -7.45 16.48 -2.74
N VAL A 34 -7.03 15.37 -2.11
CA VAL A 34 -7.68 14.88 -0.89
C VAL A 34 -7.50 15.88 0.26
N ALA A 35 -6.29 16.41 0.42
CA ALA A 35 -6.00 17.41 1.45
C ALA A 35 -6.82 18.69 1.24
N ASP A 36 -6.81 19.22 0.01
CA ASP A 36 -7.56 20.43 -0.38
C ASP A 36 -9.06 20.27 -0.11
N HIS A 37 -9.64 19.10 -0.42
CA HIS A 37 -11.05 18.83 -0.18
C HIS A 37 -11.39 18.70 1.31
N ALA A 38 -10.50 18.12 2.11
CA ALA A 38 -10.69 18.05 3.56
C ALA A 38 -10.59 19.45 4.20
N GLU A 39 -9.60 20.25 3.80
CA GLU A 39 -9.48 21.65 4.26
C GLU A 39 -10.70 22.48 3.86
N ALA A 40 -11.19 22.35 2.63
CA ALA A 40 -12.40 23.02 2.16
C ALA A 40 -13.66 22.59 2.93
N ALA A 41 -13.66 21.39 3.52
CA ALA A 41 -14.73 20.92 4.41
C ALA A 41 -14.62 21.44 5.85
N GLY A 42 -13.56 22.20 6.17
CA GLY A 42 -13.36 22.86 7.46
C GLY A 42 -12.37 22.18 8.41
N TRP A 43 -11.70 21.11 7.98
CA TRP A 43 -10.63 20.49 8.76
C TRP A 43 -9.38 21.36 8.74
N SER A 44 -8.62 21.39 9.84
CA SER A 44 -7.34 22.09 9.84
C SER A 44 -6.27 21.32 9.05
N GLN A 45 -5.30 22.04 8.49
CA GLN A 45 -4.15 21.45 7.79
C GLN A 45 -3.44 20.36 8.57
N ARG A 46 -3.34 20.53 9.91
CA ARG A 46 -2.69 19.54 10.77
C ARG A 46 -3.53 18.28 10.92
N GLU A 47 -4.84 18.42 11.15
CA GLU A 47 -5.75 17.26 11.23
C GLU A 47 -5.75 16.46 9.93
N VAL A 48 -5.73 17.16 8.79
CA VAL A 48 -5.66 16.53 7.47
C VAL A 48 -4.33 15.78 7.29
N ALA A 49 -3.20 16.41 7.61
CA ALA A 49 -1.89 15.78 7.51
C ALA A 49 -1.77 14.54 8.41
N ASP A 50 -2.19 14.66 9.68
CA ASP A 50 -2.19 13.56 10.65
C ASP A 50 -3.07 12.40 10.14
N ALA A 51 -4.27 12.70 9.65
CA ALA A 51 -5.18 11.68 9.10
C ALA A 51 -4.58 10.96 7.88
N LEU A 52 -3.93 11.68 6.96
CA LEU A 52 -3.30 11.09 5.78
C LEU A 52 -2.13 10.16 6.15
N ILE A 53 -1.31 10.54 7.14
CA ILE A 53 -0.23 9.71 7.68
C ILE A 53 -0.80 8.43 8.30
N GLU A 54 -1.81 8.53 9.15
CA GLU A 54 -2.43 7.39 9.81
C GLU A 54 -3.08 6.43 8.81
N LEU A 55 -3.76 6.95 7.78
CA LEU A 55 -4.35 6.12 6.73
C LEU A 55 -3.28 5.37 5.92
N ALA A 56 -2.17 6.04 5.59
CA ALA A 56 -1.05 5.41 4.89
C ALA A 56 -0.38 4.31 5.73
N HIS A 57 -0.15 4.56 7.03
CA HIS A 57 0.39 3.55 7.95
C HIS A 57 -0.54 2.35 8.11
N ASN A 58 -1.83 2.60 8.29
CA ASN A 58 -2.82 1.52 8.40
C ASN A 58 -2.87 0.67 7.14
N HIS A 59 -2.77 1.28 5.96
CA HIS A 59 -2.67 0.55 4.70
C HIS A 59 -1.41 -0.31 4.62
N TRP A 60 -0.25 0.25 5.00
CA TRP A 60 1.02 -0.48 5.04
C TRP A 60 0.96 -1.69 5.98
N PHE A 61 0.48 -1.52 7.21
CA PHE A 61 0.34 -2.62 8.16
C PHE A 61 -0.61 -3.71 7.66
N ALA A 62 -1.67 -3.34 6.94
CA ALA A 62 -2.57 -4.32 6.34
C ALA A 62 -1.91 -5.14 5.22
N LEU A 63 -0.96 -4.56 4.46
CA LEU A 63 -0.18 -5.30 3.46
C LEU A 63 0.83 -6.24 4.13
N ASP A 64 1.61 -5.74 5.08
CA ASP A 64 2.58 -6.56 5.83
C ASP A 64 1.91 -7.72 6.57
N ALA A 65 0.75 -7.49 7.18
CA ALA A 65 -0.03 -8.56 7.81
C ALA A 65 -0.49 -9.62 6.81
N LYS A 66 -0.92 -9.22 5.60
CA LYS A 66 -1.30 -10.16 4.54
C LYS A 66 -0.11 -11.01 4.11
N ASP A 67 1.04 -10.39 3.86
CA ASP A 67 2.25 -11.08 3.42
C ASP A 67 2.70 -12.13 4.46
N ARG A 68 2.70 -11.77 5.75
CA ARG A 68 2.99 -12.71 6.86
C ARG A 68 2.01 -13.88 6.91
N MET A 69 0.71 -13.62 6.75
CA MET A 69 -0.30 -14.70 6.73
C MET A 69 -0.09 -15.66 5.55
N PHE A 70 0.29 -15.16 4.37
CA PHE A 70 0.60 -16.01 3.23
C PHE A 70 1.83 -16.90 3.48
N GLU A 71 2.87 -16.37 4.12
CA GLU A 71 4.06 -17.14 4.51
C GLU A 71 3.73 -18.24 5.53
N GLU A 72 2.92 -17.94 6.55
CA GLU A 72 2.48 -18.90 7.56
C GLU A 72 1.67 -20.05 6.95
N VAL A 73 0.73 -19.73 6.07
CA VAL A 73 -0.09 -20.74 5.37
C VAL A 73 0.77 -21.63 4.48
N ALA A 74 1.73 -21.07 3.73
CA ALA A 74 2.66 -21.84 2.91
C ALA A 74 3.54 -22.78 3.76
N GLY A 75 4.01 -22.31 4.93
CA GLY A 75 4.79 -23.11 5.88
C GLY A 75 4.00 -24.29 6.49
N VAL A 76 2.69 -24.13 6.70
CA VAL A 76 1.80 -25.22 7.18
C VAL A 76 1.64 -26.31 6.13
N PHE A 77 1.52 -25.98 4.84
CA PHE A 77 1.38 -26.98 3.78
C PHE A 77 2.65 -27.81 3.58
N ILE A 78 3.85 -27.23 3.73
CA ILE A 78 5.12 -27.96 3.60
C ILE A 78 5.31 -28.99 4.74
N ARG A 79 4.86 -28.69 5.96
CA ARG A 79 4.99 -29.63 7.11
C ARG A 79 4.11 -30.88 6.97
N LYS A 80 2.95 -30.78 6.32
CA LYS A 80 2.00 -31.89 6.19
C LYS A 80 2.44 -32.96 5.18
N LEU A 81 3.45 -32.69 4.35
CA LEU A 81 3.96 -33.59 3.31
C LEU A 81 5.09 -34.54 3.76
N ARG A 82 5.43 -34.62 5.06
CA ARG A 82 6.38 -35.63 5.53
C ARG A 82 5.69 -37.01 5.47
N PRO A 83 6.12 -37.95 4.61
CA PRO A 83 5.52 -39.28 4.58
C PRO A 83 5.84 -40.00 5.89
N SER A 84 4.82 -40.57 6.52
CA SER A 84 5.00 -41.47 7.66
C SER A 84 5.93 -42.62 7.26
N PRO A 85 6.90 -43.01 8.11
CA PRO A 85 7.73 -44.17 7.81
C PRO A 85 6.85 -45.41 7.76
N VAL A 86 6.86 -46.09 6.62
CA VAL A 86 6.19 -47.38 6.43
C VAL A 86 7.02 -48.43 7.17
N HIS A 87 6.42 -49.09 8.14
CA HIS A 87 7.00 -50.26 8.83
C HIS A 87 7.00 -51.49 7.93
#